data_AF-A0A318Z799-F1
#
_entry.id   AF-A0A318Z799-F1
#
_cell.length_a   1.000
_cell.length_b   1.000
_cell.length_c   1.000
_cell.angle_alpha   90.00
_cell.angle_beta   90.00
_cell.angle_gamma   90.00
#
_symmetry.space_group_name_H-M   'P 1'
#
loop_
_entity.id
_entity.type
_entity.pdbx_description
1 polymer ?
#
loop_
_entity_poly.entity_id
_entity_poly.type
_entity_poly.pdbx_seq_one_letter_code
_entity_poly.pdbx_strand_id
1 'polypeptide(L)'
;MYLETRPQQPPRTAKVLMLHGTGQSAHTFQAKMRYLHEPIARALFASSALQSEFPYPGGVEFVYLDGPIPASELDACDETYMKPNKLPDSWLWGYGDPETQELKGLEHTWKHLATVLNEHGPFVGVIGFSAGAAWSVILTALLEQNLKTNPHFHVNHPPLQFCIAFSAFMFEHRTYEWIYARKIQTPVLHFLAALDTWITERQSLKLVERCAHAQVEYFQGSHYIPRGPRIKELVTKFIQKTSGVGKELRPGGYEDWTDA
;
A
#
# COMPACT_ATOMS: atom_id res chain seq x y z
N MET A 1 -34.49 2.49 -38.70
CA MET A 1 -34.29 2.26 -37.26
C MET A 1 -32.82 1.94 -37.06
N TYR A 2 -31.99 2.95 -36.78
CA TYR A 2 -30.58 2.73 -36.48
C TYR A 2 -30.47 2.35 -35.01
N LEU A 3 -29.98 1.14 -34.74
CA LEU A 3 -29.65 0.71 -33.39
C LEU A 3 -28.42 1.52 -32.95
N GLU A 4 -28.64 2.50 -32.07
CA GLU A 4 -27.54 3.15 -31.37
C GLU A 4 -26.82 2.10 -30.51
N THR A 5 -25.65 1.67 -30.97
CA THR A 5 -24.72 0.91 -30.15
C THR A 5 -24.30 1.79 -28.98
N ARG A 6 -24.80 1.46 -27.78
CA ARG A 6 -24.31 2.08 -26.54
C ARG A 6 -22.79 2.02 -26.51
N PRO A 7 -22.08 3.10 -26.16
CA PRO A 7 -20.63 3.05 -26.01
C PRO A 7 -20.29 1.96 -24.99
N GLN A 8 -19.54 0.94 -25.41
CA GLN A 8 -19.09 -0.12 -24.52
C GLN A 8 -18.19 0.53 -23.47
N GLN A 9 -18.57 0.39 -22.19
CA GLN A 9 -17.69 0.80 -21.11
C GLN A 9 -16.37 0.02 -21.23
N PRO A 10 -15.21 0.68 -21.00
CA PRO A 10 -13.93 -0.01 -21.07
C PRO A 10 -13.93 -1.18 -20.08
N PRO A 11 -13.29 -2.31 -20.45
CA PRO A 11 -13.28 -3.49 -19.61
C PRO A 11 -12.65 -3.16 -18.25
N ARG A 12 -13.23 -3.69 -17.17
CA ARG A 12 -12.78 -3.41 -15.80
C ARG A 12 -11.34 -3.92 -15.59
N THR A 13 -10.49 -3.08 -15.01
CA THR A 13 -9.06 -3.37 -14.78
C THR A 13 -8.78 -3.42 -13.28
N ALA A 14 -7.95 -4.38 -12.83
CA ALA A 14 -7.47 -4.40 -11.45
C ALA A 14 -6.32 -3.41 -11.30
N LYS A 15 -6.48 -2.37 -10.48
CA LYS A 15 -5.43 -1.37 -10.25
C LYS A 15 -4.67 -1.66 -8.96
N VAL A 16 -3.34 -1.71 -9.04
CA VAL A 16 -2.45 -1.88 -7.89
C VAL A 16 -1.64 -0.60 -7.71
N LEU A 17 -1.75 0.01 -6.53
CA LEU A 17 -1.03 1.22 -6.17
C LEU A 17 0.41 0.88 -5.76
N MET A 18 1.39 1.62 -6.27
CA MET A 18 2.82 1.34 -6.08
C MET A 18 3.53 2.55 -5.47
N LEU A 19 4.04 2.42 -4.24
CA LEU A 19 4.66 3.52 -3.47
C LEU A 19 6.17 3.28 -3.25
N HIS A 20 7.02 4.16 -3.79
CA HIS A 20 8.48 4.03 -3.71
C HIS A 20 9.05 4.39 -2.32
N GLY A 21 10.32 4.05 -2.07
CA GLY A 21 11.01 4.44 -0.84
C GLY A 21 11.57 5.87 -0.87
N THR A 22 11.95 6.40 0.29
CA THR A 22 12.56 7.73 0.45
C THR A 22 13.73 7.96 -0.53
N GLY A 23 13.75 9.09 -1.23
CA GLY A 23 14.82 9.45 -2.17
C GLY A 23 14.83 8.61 -3.45
N GLN A 24 13.67 8.10 -3.85
CA GLN A 24 13.45 7.39 -5.12
C GLN A 24 12.32 8.06 -5.90
N SER A 25 11.94 7.47 -7.02
CA SER A 25 10.86 7.92 -7.89
C SER A 25 9.97 6.75 -8.32
N ALA A 26 8.79 7.06 -8.82
CA ALA A 26 7.88 6.16 -9.51
C ALA A 26 8.62 5.37 -10.60
N HIS A 27 9.43 6.07 -11.41
CA HIS A 27 10.20 5.47 -12.50
C HIS A 27 11.23 4.45 -12.00
N THR A 28 12.05 4.82 -11.02
CA THR A 28 13.07 3.91 -10.45
C THR A 28 12.42 2.73 -9.72
N PHE A 29 11.29 2.94 -9.04
CA PHE A 29 10.54 1.87 -8.39
C PHE A 29 9.89 0.92 -9.40
N GLN A 30 9.37 1.45 -10.52
CA GLN A 30 8.85 0.63 -11.62
C GLN A 30 9.90 -0.32 -12.18
N ALA A 31 11.12 0.18 -12.43
CA ALA A 31 12.23 -0.65 -12.89
C ALA A 31 12.56 -1.79 -11.89
N LYS A 32 12.52 -1.50 -10.58
CA LYS A 32 12.75 -2.51 -9.53
C LYS A 32 11.65 -3.57 -9.51
N MET A 33 10.39 -3.15 -9.63
CA MET A 33 9.20 -4.00 -9.45
C MET A 33 8.73 -4.74 -10.71
N ARG A 34 9.21 -4.38 -11.91
CA ARG A 34 8.79 -4.97 -13.19
C ARG A 34 8.82 -6.51 -13.22
N TYR A 35 9.75 -7.15 -12.51
CA TYR A 35 9.85 -8.61 -12.47
C TYR A 35 8.70 -9.31 -11.71
N LEU A 36 7.92 -8.56 -10.92
CA LEU A 36 6.73 -9.05 -10.19
C LEU A 36 5.41 -8.76 -10.92
N HIS A 37 5.41 -7.93 -11.96
CA HIS A 37 4.18 -7.55 -12.69
C HIS A 37 3.40 -8.75 -13.21
N GLU A 38 4.06 -9.62 -13.96
CA GLU A 38 3.43 -10.81 -14.53
C GLU A 38 3.00 -11.83 -13.44
N PRO A 39 3.82 -12.16 -12.42
CA PRO A 39 3.38 -12.96 -11.27
C PRO A 39 2.16 -12.41 -10.53
N ILE A 40 2.10 -11.10 -10.27
CA ILE A 40 0.97 -10.43 -9.60
C ILE A 40 -0.27 -10.48 -10.48
N ALA A 41 -0.13 -10.17 -11.77
CA ALA A 41 -1.24 -10.19 -12.70
C ALA A 41 -1.86 -11.59 -12.77
N ARG A 42 -1.05 -12.64 -12.93
CA ARG A 42 -1.51 -14.03 -12.88
C ARG A 42 -2.21 -14.37 -11.57
N ALA A 43 -1.69 -13.92 -10.43
CA ALA A 43 -2.31 -14.19 -9.13
C ALA A 43 -3.73 -13.63 -9.05
N LEU A 44 -3.91 -12.38 -9.48
CA LEU A 44 -5.22 -11.70 -9.50
C LEU A 44 -6.22 -12.36 -10.46
N PHE A 45 -5.76 -12.86 -11.61
CA PHE A 45 -6.62 -13.63 -12.53
C PHE A 45 -6.94 -15.03 -12.02
N ALA A 46 -5.96 -15.74 -11.45
CA ALA A 46 -6.16 -17.12 -10.99
C ALA A 46 -7.16 -17.19 -9.83
N SER A 47 -7.14 -16.23 -8.91
CA SER A 47 -8.17 -16.08 -7.87
C SER A 47 -9.59 -15.95 -8.44
N SER A 48 -9.68 -15.39 -9.64
CA SER A 48 -10.94 -15.10 -10.30
C SER A 48 -11.50 -16.28 -11.07
N ALA A 49 -10.65 -17.19 -11.59
CA ALA A 49 -11.09 -18.35 -12.37
C ALA A 49 -11.90 -19.38 -11.56
N LEU A 50 -11.84 -19.33 -10.22
CA LEU A 50 -12.70 -20.10 -9.34
C LEU A 50 -14.14 -19.54 -9.25
N GLN A 51 -14.38 -18.35 -9.80
CA GLN A 51 -15.67 -17.69 -9.88
C GLN A 51 -16.04 -17.62 -11.37
N SER A 52 -17.26 -17.95 -11.73
CA SER A 52 -17.72 -18.08 -13.14
C SER A 52 -17.68 -16.78 -13.97
N GLU A 53 -17.10 -15.71 -13.42
CA GLU A 53 -16.91 -14.42 -14.07
C GLU A 53 -15.49 -13.91 -13.81
N PHE A 54 -14.82 -13.44 -14.86
CA PHE A 54 -13.55 -12.71 -14.73
C PHE A 54 -13.86 -11.28 -14.30
N PRO A 55 -13.59 -10.86 -13.06
CA PRO A 55 -13.94 -9.53 -12.55
C PRO A 55 -13.09 -8.42 -13.18
N TYR A 56 -11.96 -8.76 -13.82
CA TYR A 56 -11.04 -7.80 -14.42
C TYR A 56 -10.63 -8.18 -15.86
N PRO A 57 -11.56 -8.14 -16.84
CA PRO A 57 -11.24 -8.47 -18.23
C PRO A 57 -10.25 -7.48 -18.88
N GLY A 58 -10.08 -6.28 -18.32
CA GLY A 58 -9.20 -5.22 -18.81
C GLY A 58 -7.74 -5.37 -18.39
N GLY A 59 -7.42 -6.38 -17.58
CA GLY A 59 -6.05 -6.67 -17.17
C GLY A 59 -5.72 -6.24 -15.74
N VAL A 60 -4.43 -6.07 -15.48
CA VAL A 60 -3.90 -5.46 -14.25
C VAL A 60 -3.08 -4.22 -14.62
N GLU A 61 -3.40 -3.10 -13.97
CA GLU A 61 -2.70 -1.82 -14.11
C GLU A 61 -1.90 -1.55 -12.83
N PHE A 62 -0.63 -1.21 -13.00
CA PHE A 62 0.25 -0.81 -11.88
C PHE A 62 0.42 0.71 -11.92
N VAL A 63 -0.14 1.40 -10.92
CA VAL A 63 -0.08 2.86 -10.82
C VAL A 63 1.06 3.23 -9.90
N TYR A 64 2.15 3.75 -10.47
CA TYR A 64 3.31 4.23 -9.74
C TYR A 64 3.16 5.70 -9.43
N LEU A 65 3.35 6.06 -8.17
CA LEU A 65 3.26 7.44 -7.71
C LEU A 65 4.61 7.95 -7.20
N ASP A 66 4.94 9.18 -7.56
CA ASP A 66 5.98 9.95 -6.90
C ASP A 66 5.43 10.52 -5.58
N GLY A 67 6.29 10.57 -4.56
CA GLY A 67 5.99 11.29 -3.33
C GLY A 67 5.81 12.80 -3.61
N PRO A 68 5.02 13.53 -2.81
CA PRO A 68 4.69 14.92 -3.11
C PRO A 68 5.81 15.92 -2.84
N ILE A 69 6.91 15.50 -2.19
CA ILE A 69 7.98 16.40 -1.75
C ILE A 69 9.25 16.08 -2.55
N PRO A 70 9.76 17.00 -3.38
CA PRO A 70 11.05 16.83 -4.04
C PRO A 70 12.19 16.80 -3.01
N ALA A 71 13.07 15.79 -3.10
CA ALA A 71 14.20 15.66 -2.18
C ALA A 71 15.23 16.80 -2.33
N SER A 72 15.23 17.51 -3.47
CA SER A 72 16.06 18.69 -3.72
C SER A 72 15.65 19.90 -2.88
N GLU A 73 14.41 19.97 -2.40
CA GLU A 73 13.88 21.10 -1.62
C GLU A 73 14.22 21.01 -0.13
N LEU A 74 14.82 19.90 0.32
CA LEU A 74 15.30 19.78 1.70
C LEU A 74 16.63 20.52 1.87
N ASP A 75 16.68 21.40 2.86
CA ASP A 75 17.90 22.06 3.27
C ASP A 75 18.95 21.06 3.78
N ALA A 76 20.23 21.37 3.57
CA ALA A 76 21.35 20.53 4.02
C ALA A 76 21.50 20.48 5.56
N CYS A 77 20.92 21.45 6.26
CA CYS A 77 20.90 21.57 7.71
C CYS A 77 19.71 20.85 8.38
N ASP A 78 18.77 20.29 7.62
CA ASP A 78 17.68 19.50 8.19
C ASP A 78 18.24 18.11 8.60
N GLU A 79 18.25 17.84 9.90
CA GLU A 79 18.72 16.58 10.53
C GLU A 79 17.77 15.41 10.21
N THR A 80 17.64 15.08 8.93
CA THR A 80 16.82 13.96 8.48
C THR A 80 17.44 12.63 8.95
N TYR A 81 16.64 11.79 9.60
CA TYR A 81 17.02 10.46 10.09
C TYR A 81 17.61 9.58 8.97
N MET A 82 17.11 9.74 7.74
CA MET A 82 17.72 9.22 6.53
C MET A 82 18.04 10.37 5.59
N LYS A 83 19.31 10.54 5.20
CA LYS A 83 19.70 11.51 4.18
C LYS A 83 19.33 10.96 2.80
N PRO A 84 18.28 11.47 2.13
CA PRO A 84 17.91 10.97 0.81
C PRO A 84 18.98 11.35 -0.21
N ASN A 85 19.07 10.57 -1.29
CA ASN A 85 19.75 11.04 -2.49
C ASN A 85 19.04 12.30 -2.98
N LYS A 86 19.77 13.41 -3.12
CA LYS A 86 19.25 14.68 -3.66
C LYS A 86 19.35 14.73 -5.19
N LEU A 87 19.13 13.59 -5.85
CA LEU A 87 19.09 13.57 -7.30
C LEU A 87 17.82 14.29 -7.78
N PRO A 88 17.82 14.91 -8.97
CA PRO A 88 16.65 15.63 -9.48
C PRO A 88 15.37 14.79 -9.57
N ASP A 89 15.50 13.47 -9.75
CA ASP A 89 14.39 12.50 -9.76
C ASP A 89 14.34 11.72 -8.43
N SER A 90 14.16 12.44 -7.32
CA SER A 90 14.08 11.85 -5.99
C SER A 90 13.03 12.56 -5.16
N TRP A 91 12.13 11.77 -4.59
CA TRP A 91 10.91 12.22 -3.94
C TRP A 91 10.74 11.60 -2.57
N LEU A 92 9.91 12.24 -1.76
CA LEU A 92 9.68 11.89 -0.35
C LEU A 92 8.21 11.91 -0.02
N TRP A 93 7.85 11.09 0.95
CA TRP A 93 6.50 10.99 1.51
C TRP A 93 6.35 11.72 2.85
N GLY A 94 7.41 12.39 3.29
CA GLY A 94 7.59 12.98 4.60
C GLY A 94 9.02 12.78 5.09
N TYR A 95 9.43 13.52 6.11
CA TYR A 95 10.79 13.49 6.64
C TYR A 95 10.83 13.79 8.15
N GLY A 96 11.84 13.25 8.83
CA GLY A 96 11.98 13.26 10.29
C GLY A 96 12.32 11.87 10.81
N ASP A 97 12.54 11.76 12.13
CA ASP A 97 12.69 10.47 12.81
C ASP A 97 11.31 9.84 13.05
N PRO A 98 10.99 8.69 12.42
CA PRO A 98 9.68 8.05 12.58
C PRO A 98 9.42 7.49 13.98
N GLU A 99 10.44 7.33 14.83
CA GLU A 99 10.25 6.85 16.21
C GLU A 99 9.92 7.99 17.18
N THR A 100 10.64 9.11 17.06
CA THR A 100 10.65 10.14 18.12
C THR A 100 10.00 11.45 17.71
N GLN A 101 9.87 11.73 16.42
CA GLN A 101 9.44 13.03 15.92
C GLN A 101 8.08 12.95 15.22
N GLU A 102 7.37 14.08 15.27
CA GLU A 102 6.32 14.33 14.30
C GLU A 102 6.97 14.54 12.93
N LEU A 103 6.65 13.66 11.98
CA LEU A 103 7.16 13.73 10.62
C LEU A 103 6.60 14.98 9.94
N LYS A 104 7.49 15.73 9.30
CA LYS A 104 7.16 16.90 8.50
C LYS A 104 6.67 16.46 7.11
N GLY A 105 5.75 17.22 6.53
CA GLY A 105 5.30 17.01 5.15
C GLY A 105 4.19 15.96 4.98
N LEU A 106 3.68 15.36 6.06
CA LEU A 106 2.66 14.32 5.94
C LEU A 106 1.34 14.86 5.37
N GLU A 107 0.97 16.11 5.66
CA GLU A 107 -0.20 16.80 5.11
C GLU A 107 -0.22 16.85 3.59
N HIS A 108 0.94 17.02 2.97
CA HIS A 108 1.09 16.95 1.51
C HIS A 108 0.81 15.53 1.03
N THR A 109 1.32 14.52 1.73
CA THR A 109 1.11 13.11 1.41
C THR A 109 -0.34 12.67 1.61
N TRP A 110 -0.99 13.05 2.71
CA TRP A 110 -2.40 12.76 2.95
C TRP A 110 -3.27 13.28 1.80
N LYS A 111 -3.09 14.56 1.44
CA LYS A 111 -3.85 15.19 0.36
C LYS A 111 -3.57 14.53 -0.98
N HIS A 112 -2.30 14.26 -1.29
CA HIS A 112 -1.90 13.63 -2.55
C HIS A 112 -2.50 12.23 -2.71
N LEU A 113 -2.39 11.38 -1.68
CA LEU A 113 -2.98 10.04 -1.69
C LEU A 113 -4.51 10.10 -1.78
N ALA A 114 -5.16 11.01 -1.06
CA ALA A 114 -6.60 11.18 -1.12
C ALA A 114 -7.08 11.57 -2.52
N THR A 115 -6.39 12.49 -3.19
CA THR A 115 -6.66 12.85 -4.58
C THR A 115 -6.53 11.62 -5.50
N VAL A 116 -5.43 10.87 -5.41
CA VAL A 116 -5.22 9.70 -6.27
C VAL A 116 -6.29 8.62 -6.03
N LEU A 117 -6.67 8.36 -4.79
CA LEU A 117 -7.69 7.36 -4.45
C LEU A 117 -9.05 7.72 -5.04
N ASN A 118 -9.42 9.01 -5.01
CA ASN A 118 -10.69 9.50 -5.54
C ASN A 118 -10.70 9.59 -7.07
N GLU A 119 -9.58 9.98 -7.69
CA GLU A 119 -9.51 10.19 -9.15
C GLU A 119 -9.17 8.93 -9.93
N HIS A 120 -8.32 8.06 -9.38
CA HIS A 120 -7.79 6.89 -10.07
C HIS A 120 -8.23 5.56 -9.47
N GLY A 121 -8.87 5.56 -8.30
CA GLY A 121 -9.43 4.36 -7.69
C GLY A 121 -10.62 3.75 -8.45
N PRO A 122 -11.18 2.63 -7.95
CA PRO A 122 -10.68 1.87 -6.81
C PRO A 122 -9.47 1.00 -7.18
N PHE A 123 -8.52 0.94 -6.25
CA PHE A 123 -7.37 0.05 -6.22
C PHE A 123 -7.73 -1.25 -5.48
N VAL A 124 -7.23 -2.37 -5.98
CA VAL A 124 -7.44 -3.69 -5.36
C VAL A 124 -6.40 -3.99 -4.27
N GLY A 125 -5.23 -3.37 -4.36
CA GLY A 125 -4.14 -3.58 -3.41
C GLY A 125 -3.07 -2.52 -3.55
N VAL A 126 -2.15 -2.50 -2.60
CA VAL A 126 -1.03 -1.55 -2.53
C VAL A 126 0.28 -2.30 -2.30
N ILE A 127 1.35 -1.84 -2.93
CA ILE A 127 2.69 -2.39 -2.76
C ILE A 127 3.68 -1.25 -2.54
N GLY A 128 4.46 -1.33 -1.47
CA GLY A 128 5.41 -0.29 -1.14
C GLY A 128 6.79 -0.80 -0.74
N PHE A 129 7.78 0.09 -0.84
CA PHE A 129 9.14 -0.12 -0.31
C PHE A 129 9.52 0.97 0.68
N SER A 130 10.15 0.59 1.81
CA SER A 130 10.66 1.50 2.85
C SER A 130 9.57 2.47 3.33
N ALA A 131 9.77 3.78 3.25
CA ALA A 131 8.73 4.76 3.58
C ALA A 131 7.43 4.57 2.78
N GLY A 132 7.50 4.22 1.49
CA GLY A 132 6.32 3.87 0.71
C GLY A 132 5.60 2.62 1.23
N ALA A 133 6.33 1.67 1.84
CA ALA A 133 5.76 0.50 2.49
C ALA A 133 5.07 0.85 3.82
N ALA A 134 5.67 1.75 4.62
CA ALA A 134 5.01 2.30 5.82
C ALA A 134 3.69 2.99 5.45
N TRP A 135 3.73 3.86 4.44
CA TRP A 135 2.56 4.53 3.89
C TRP A 135 1.52 3.57 3.30
N SER A 136 1.94 2.47 2.69
CA SER A 136 1.04 1.43 2.19
C SER A 136 0.21 0.81 3.31
N VAL A 137 0.85 0.48 4.44
CA VAL A 137 0.16 -0.10 5.61
C VAL A 137 -0.71 0.95 6.32
N ILE A 138 -0.22 2.17 6.46
CA ILE A 138 -1.02 3.30 6.96
C ILE A 138 -2.27 3.49 6.10
N LEU A 139 -2.12 3.46 4.78
CA LEU A 139 -3.24 3.61 3.85
C LEU A 139 -4.28 2.49 4.02
N THR A 140 -3.85 1.23 4.24
CA THR A 140 -4.79 0.15 4.56
C THR A 140 -5.59 0.44 5.83
N ALA A 141 -4.93 0.91 6.89
CA ALA A 141 -5.59 1.28 8.15
C ALA A 141 -6.63 2.39 7.94
N LEU A 142 -6.30 3.40 7.14
CA LEU A 142 -7.21 4.52 6.87
C LEU A 142 -8.43 4.11 6.04
N LEU A 143 -8.26 3.25 5.05
CA LEU A 143 -9.38 2.78 4.20
C LEU A 143 -10.35 1.85 4.94
N GLU A 144 -9.91 1.23 6.04
CA GLU A 144 -10.77 0.45 6.93
C GLU A 144 -11.50 1.32 7.96
N GLN A 145 -10.93 2.48 8.29
CA GLN A 145 -11.54 3.41 9.22
C GLN A 145 -12.64 4.20 8.51
N ASN A 146 -13.78 4.32 9.18
CA ASN A 146 -14.85 5.16 8.69
C ASN A 146 -14.36 6.62 8.69
N LEU A 147 -14.65 7.38 7.63
CA LEU A 147 -14.11 8.72 7.28
C LEU A 147 -14.18 9.81 8.38
N LYS A 148 -14.76 9.51 9.54
CA LYS A 148 -14.98 10.42 10.66
C LYS A 148 -13.75 10.65 11.55
N THR A 149 -12.68 9.85 11.43
CA THR A 149 -11.51 9.94 12.32
C THR A 149 -10.40 10.89 11.82
N ASN A 150 -10.38 11.24 10.52
CA ASN A 150 -9.41 12.19 9.97
C ASN A 150 -10.08 13.21 9.04
N PRO A 151 -10.20 14.50 9.44
CA PRO A 151 -10.84 15.54 8.61
C PRO A 151 -10.06 15.85 7.32
N HIS A 152 -8.82 15.36 7.18
CA HIS A 152 -7.97 15.60 6.02
C HIS A 152 -7.91 14.43 5.04
N PHE A 153 -8.56 13.30 5.33
CA PHE A 153 -8.49 12.09 4.50
C PHE A 153 -9.90 11.58 4.15
N HIS A 154 -10.60 12.33 3.30
CA HIS A 154 -11.92 11.97 2.79
C HIS A 154 -11.82 11.27 1.43
N VAL A 155 -12.03 9.95 1.41
CA VAL A 155 -11.92 9.13 0.19
C VAL A 155 -13.12 8.22 0.02
N ASN A 156 -13.63 8.11 -1.21
CA ASN A 156 -14.65 7.11 -1.57
C ASN A 156 -13.97 5.87 -2.15
N HIS A 157 -13.36 5.07 -1.28
CA HIS A 157 -12.59 3.91 -1.67
C HIS A 157 -12.81 2.77 -0.68
N PRO A 158 -13.15 1.55 -1.13
CA PRO A 158 -13.34 0.41 -0.22
C PRO A 158 -12.01 0.00 0.43
N PRO A 159 -12.02 -0.79 1.52
CA PRO A 159 -10.79 -1.42 2.02
C PRO A 159 -10.04 -2.17 0.91
N LEU A 160 -8.72 -2.12 0.94
CA LEU A 160 -7.86 -2.84 0.00
C LEU A 160 -7.97 -4.35 0.26
N GLN A 161 -7.78 -5.16 -0.78
CA GLN A 161 -7.80 -6.63 -0.62
C GLN A 161 -6.48 -7.16 -0.07
N PHE A 162 -5.37 -6.45 -0.28
CA PHE A 162 -4.05 -6.82 0.22
C PHE A 162 -3.08 -5.64 0.24
N CYS A 163 -2.04 -5.77 1.08
CA CYS A 163 -0.85 -4.92 1.07
C CYS A 163 0.41 -5.80 1.02
N ILE A 164 1.41 -5.39 0.23
CA ILE A 164 2.75 -6.01 0.24
C ILE A 164 3.77 -4.93 0.60
N ALA A 165 4.49 -5.15 1.70
CA ALA A 165 5.32 -4.16 2.34
C ALA A 165 6.77 -4.65 2.41
N PHE A 166 7.67 -4.04 1.65
CA PHE A 166 9.12 -4.33 1.70
C PHE A 166 9.81 -3.33 2.63
N SER A 167 10.45 -3.79 3.71
CA SER A 167 11.14 -2.94 4.71
C SER A 167 10.27 -1.82 5.30
N ALA A 168 9.00 -2.11 5.61
CA ALA A 168 8.11 -1.15 6.27
C ALA A 168 8.47 -0.97 7.75
N PHE A 169 8.08 0.19 8.30
CA PHE A 169 8.27 0.56 9.70
C PHE A 169 7.08 1.35 10.22
N MET A 170 6.88 1.34 11.54
CA MET A 170 5.80 2.09 12.19
C MET A 170 6.18 3.56 12.35
N PHE A 171 5.22 4.46 12.17
CA PHE A 171 5.34 5.83 12.68
C PHE A 171 4.90 5.82 14.14
N GLU A 172 5.83 6.01 15.08
CA GLU A 172 5.61 5.75 16.50
C GLU A 172 5.26 6.98 17.32
N HIS A 173 5.48 8.18 16.78
CA HIS A 173 5.12 9.41 17.50
C HIS A 173 3.62 9.41 17.85
N ARG A 174 3.29 9.83 19.08
CA ARG A 174 1.94 9.76 19.66
C ARG A 174 0.83 10.35 18.76
N THR A 175 1.17 11.34 17.94
CA THR A 175 0.24 11.97 16.97
C THR A 175 -0.34 10.97 15.96
N TYR A 176 0.32 9.81 15.75
CA TYR A 176 -0.10 8.77 14.81
C TYR A 176 -0.73 7.55 15.48
N GLU A 177 -0.79 7.49 16.81
CA GLU A 177 -1.33 6.31 17.54
C GLU A 177 -2.74 5.94 17.10
N TRP A 178 -3.57 6.95 16.78
CA TRP A 178 -4.94 6.75 16.33
C TRP A 178 -5.06 5.91 15.05
N ILE A 179 -4.04 5.94 14.17
CA ILE A 179 -3.99 5.12 12.95
C ILE A 179 -3.98 3.63 13.31
N TYR A 180 -3.32 3.29 14.42
CA TYR A 180 -3.07 1.91 14.87
C TYR A 180 -3.90 1.51 16.09
N ALA A 181 -4.91 2.32 16.45
CA ALA A 181 -5.78 2.08 17.60
C ALA A 181 -6.60 0.78 17.46
N ARG A 182 -6.91 0.38 16.21
CA ARG A 182 -7.48 -0.93 15.87
C ARG A 182 -6.46 -1.71 15.04
N LYS A 183 -6.52 -3.03 15.14
CA LYS A 183 -5.73 -3.91 14.27
C LYS A 183 -6.19 -3.73 12.81
N ILE A 184 -5.22 -3.59 11.92
CA ILE A 184 -5.42 -3.49 10.47
C ILE A 184 -5.86 -4.85 9.95
N GLN A 185 -7.06 -4.91 9.37
CA GLN A 185 -7.71 -6.14 8.92
C GLN A 185 -7.25 -6.58 7.53
N THR A 186 -6.88 -5.63 6.67
CA THR A 186 -6.35 -5.92 5.33
C THR A 186 -5.12 -6.83 5.48
N PRO A 187 -5.08 -7.99 4.82
CA PRO A 187 -3.92 -8.85 4.87
C PRO A 187 -2.66 -8.13 4.40
N VAL A 188 -1.56 -8.27 5.16
CA VAL A 188 -0.27 -7.63 4.84
C VAL A 188 0.85 -8.67 4.77
N LEU A 189 1.54 -8.71 3.64
CA LEU A 189 2.78 -9.47 3.46
C LEU A 189 3.98 -8.55 3.72
N HIS A 190 4.70 -8.78 4.80
CA HIS A 190 5.89 -8.03 5.19
C HIS A 190 7.16 -8.78 4.77
N PHE A 191 7.99 -8.14 3.96
CA PHE A 191 9.36 -8.61 3.70
C PHE A 191 10.35 -7.83 4.56
N LEU A 192 11.09 -8.56 5.41
CA LEU A 192 12.11 -8.01 6.29
C LEU A 192 13.49 -8.45 5.82
N ALA A 193 14.42 -7.50 5.68
CA ALA A 193 15.80 -7.81 5.34
C ALA A 193 16.59 -8.10 6.61
N ALA A 194 17.27 -9.25 6.65
CA ALA A 194 17.99 -9.70 7.84
C ALA A 194 19.18 -8.80 8.23
N LEU A 195 19.71 -8.02 7.28
CA LEU A 195 20.87 -7.14 7.45
C LEU A 195 20.51 -5.66 7.19
N ASP A 196 19.25 -5.28 7.44
CA ASP A 196 18.77 -3.91 7.24
C ASP A 196 19.35 -2.99 8.33
N THR A 197 20.22 -2.06 7.92
CA THR A 197 20.82 -1.05 8.82
C THR A 197 20.06 0.27 8.82
N TRP A 198 19.07 0.42 7.95
CA TRP A 198 18.26 1.63 7.81
C TRP A 198 16.98 1.49 8.61
N ILE A 199 16.32 0.34 8.47
CA ILE A 199 15.10 -0.01 9.21
C ILE A 199 15.40 -1.26 10.02
N THR A 200 15.49 -1.09 11.33
CA THR A 200 15.74 -2.21 12.25
C THR A 200 14.56 -3.18 12.26
N GLU A 201 14.84 -4.45 12.52
CA GLU A 201 13.80 -5.47 12.69
C GLU A 201 12.75 -5.05 13.73
N ARG A 202 13.18 -4.46 14.84
CA ARG A 202 12.28 -3.93 15.89
C ARG A 202 11.26 -2.94 15.33
N GLN A 203 11.69 -2.00 14.49
CA GLN A 203 10.80 -1.00 13.89
C GLN A 203 9.78 -1.64 12.94
N SER A 204 10.20 -2.65 12.16
CA SER A 204 9.27 -3.42 11.31
C SER A 204 8.29 -4.26 12.12
N LEU A 205 8.76 -4.96 13.15
CA LEU A 205 7.91 -5.85 13.96
C LEU A 205 6.84 -5.10 14.73
N LYS A 206 7.11 -3.87 15.22
CA LYS A 206 6.06 -3.02 15.82
C LYS A 206 4.91 -2.74 14.86
N LEU A 207 5.19 -2.53 13.57
CA LEU A 207 4.15 -2.36 12.55
C LEU A 207 3.43 -3.68 12.27
N VAL A 208 4.17 -4.79 12.14
CA VAL A 208 3.61 -6.14 11.95
C VAL A 208 2.62 -6.47 13.06
N GLU A 209 2.96 -6.13 14.31
CA GLU A 209 2.10 -6.31 15.47
C GLU A 209 0.80 -5.50 15.39
N ARG A 210 0.66 -4.51 14.49
CA ARG A 210 -0.61 -3.79 14.28
C ARG A 210 -1.49 -4.43 13.21
N CYS A 211 -1.01 -5.43 12.48
CA CYS A 211 -1.75 -6.12 11.43
C CYS A 211 -2.41 -7.40 11.99
N ALA A 212 -3.73 -7.57 11.79
CA ALA A 212 -4.47 -8.76 12.22
C ALA A 212 -4.11 -10.01 11.40
N HIS A 213 -3.76 -9.80 10.13
CA HIS A 213 -3.48 -10.86 9.15
C HIS A 213 -2.10 -10.65 8.50
N ALA A 214 -1.06 -10.55 9.34
CA ALA A 214 0.31 -10.41 8.89
C ALA A 214 0.91 -11.75 8.43
N GLN A 215 1.60 -11.74 7.29
CA GLN A 215 2.57 -12.75 6.91
C GLN A 215 3.95 -12.10 6.88
N VAL A 216 4.94 -12.69 7.56
CA VAL A 216 6.30 -12.15 7.64
C VAL A 216 7.26 -13.08 6.90
N GLU A 217 8.04 -12.52 5.97
CA GLU A 217 9.04 -13.24 5.19
C GLU A 217 10.40 -12.55 5.31
N TYR A 218 11.36 -13.27 5.87
CA TYR A 218 12.74 -12.81 5.95
C TYR A 218 13.50 -13.15 4.67
N PHE A 219 14.36 -12.25 4.23
CA PHE A 219 15.36 -12.54 3.21
C PHE A 219 16.76 -12.14 3.65
N GLN A 220 17.74 -12.89 3.16
CA GLN A 220 19.15 -12.62 3.39
C GLN A 220 19.57 -11.45 2.50
N GLY A 221 19.70 -10.27 3.09
CA GLY A 221 20.03 -9.04 2.38
C GLY A 221 19.90 -7.81 3.28
N SER A 222 20.33 -6.67 2.76
CA SER A 222 20.18 -5.34 3.36
C SER A 222 18.93 -4.63 2.82
N HIS A 223 18.86 -3.30 2.92
CA HIS A 223 17.71 -2.47 2.58
C HIS A 223 17.41 -2.39 1.06
N TYR A 224 16.86 -3.45 0.48
CA TYR A 224 16.45 -3.51 -0.93
C TYR A 224 15.28 -4.46 -1.16
N ILE A 225 14.74 -4.47 -2.38
CA ILE A 225 13.66 -5.38 -2.77
C ILE A 225 14.28 -6.70 -3.25
N PRO A 226 14.09 -7.82 -2.53
CA PRO A 226 14.69 -9.10 -2.90
C PRO A 226 14.16 -9.55 -4.26
N ARG A 227 15.00 -10.22 -5.05
CA ARG A 227 14.61 -10.79 -6.35
C ARG A 227 14.88 -12.28 -6.35
N GLY A 228 13.97 -13.05 -6.94
CA GLY A 228 14.16 -14.47 -7.17
C GLY A 228 12.85 -15.24 -7.32
N PRO A 229 12.91 -16.52 -7.73
CA PRO A 229 11.74 -17.37 -7.89
C PRO A 229 10.90 -17.48 -6.61
N ARG A 230 11.56 -17.62 -5.44
CA ARG A 230 10.89 -17.68 -4.14
C ARG A 230 10.04 -16.44 -3.85
N ILE A 231 10.53 -15.25 -4.17
CA ILE A 231 9.78 -14.00 -3.94
C ILE A 231 8.54 -13.95 -4.83
N LYS A 232 8.66 -14.35 -6.10
CA LYS A 232 7.52 -14.45 -7.03
C LYS A 232 6.46 -15.41 -6.48
N GLU A 233 6.88 -16.58 -6.01
CA GLU A 233 5.98 -17.60 -5.46
C GLU A 233 5.25 -17.10 -4.21
N LEU A 234 5.97 -16.50 -3.26
CA LEU A 234 5.38 -15.95 -2.02
C LEU A 234 4.34 -14.88 -2.33
N VAL A 235 4.67 -13.93 -3.21
CA VAL A 235 3.75 -12.87 -3.65
C VAL A 235 2.50 -13.45 -4.33
N THR A 236 2.68 -14.39 -5.26
CA THR A 236 1.56 -15.01 -5.98
C THR A 236 0.64 -15.78 -5.03
N LYS A 237 1.19 -16.63 -4.15
CA LYS A 237 0.41 -17.40 -3.17
C LYS A 237 -0.33 -16.50 -2.19
N PHE A 238 0.31 -15.44 -1.73
CA PHE A 238 -0.29 -14.47 -0.83
C PHE A 238 -1.52 -13.80 -1.48
N ILE A 239 -1.37 -13.24 -2.67
CA ILE A 239 -2.49 -12.59 -3.38
C ILE A 239 -3.63 -13.58 -3.67
N GLN A 240 -3.30 -14.82 -4.05
CA GLN A 240 -4.32 -15.86 -4.28
C GLN A 240 -5.14 -16.16 -3.03
N LYS A 241 -4.50 -16.16 -1.85
CA LYS A 241 -5.17 -16.39 -0.57
C LYS A 241 -6.09 -15.22 -0.19
N THR A 242 -5.69 -13.98 -0.46
CA THR A 242 -6.43 -12.78 0.00
C THR A 242 -7.65 -12.46 -0.85
N SER A 243 -7.62 -12.77 -2.15
CA SER A 243 -8.76 -12.56 -3.06
C SER A 243 -10.01 -13.38 -2.71
N GLY A 244 -9.93 -14.34 -1.77
CA GLY A 244 -11.08 -15.06 -1.20
C GLY A 244 -11.68 -14.44 0.07
N VAL A 245 -10.92 -13.59 0.78
CA VAL A 245 -11.26 -13.11 2.15
C VAL A 245 -12.24 -11.93 2.14
N GLY A 246 -12.27 -11.14 1.06
CA GLY A 246 -13.16 -9.96 0.92
C GLY A 246 -14.67 -10.26 0.87
N LYS A 247 -15.10 -11.53 0.97
CA LYS A 247 -16.51 -11.93 1.01
C LYS A 247 -17.07 -12.12 2.43
N GLU A 248 -16.23 -12.35 3.44
CA GLU A 248 -16.69 -12.55 4.83
C GLU A 248 -16.97 -11.24 5.56
N LEU A 249 -16.42 -10.11 5.08
CA LEU A 249 -16.62 -8.78 5.68
C LEU A 249 -17.85 -8.03 5.14
N ARG A 250 -18.85 -8.73 4.57
CA ARG A 250 -20.15 -8.10 4.36
C ARG A 250 -20.75 -7.79 5.74
N PRO A 251 -21.20 -6.56 6.02
CA PRO A 251 -21.94 -6.30 7.24
C PRO A 251 -23.22 -7.15 7.18
N GLY A 252 -23.25 -8.20 8.00
CA GLY A 252 -24.46 -8.96 8.30
C GLY A 252 -25.53 -8.00 8.82
N GLY A 253 -26.77 -8.27 8.42
CA GLY A 253 -27.90 -7.38 8.56
C GLY A 253 -28.06 -6.81 9.96
N TYR A 254 -28.40 -5.53 10.00
CA TYR A 254 -29.19 -4.99 11.11
C TYR A 254 -30.51 -5.76 11.10
N GLU A 255 -30.64 -6.75 11.98
CA GLU A 255 -31.96 -7.21 12.40
C GLU A 255 -32.54 -6.14 13.32
N ASP A 256 -33.57 -5.46 12.81
CA ASP A 256 -34.48 -4.62 13.57
C ASP A 256 -35.06 -5.46 14.72
N TRP A 257 -34.70 -5.12 15.95
CA TRP A 257 -35.50 -5.49 17.12
C TRP A 257 -36.48 -4.35 17.39
N THR A 258 -37.61 -4.39 16.69
CA THR A 258 -38.85 -3.76 17.16
C THR A 258 -39.81 -4.83 17.66
N ASP A 259 -40.23 -4.64 18.90
CA ASP A 259 -41.45 -5.17 19.55
C ASP A 259 -41.53 -6.66 19.94
N ALA A 260 -41.29 -6.92 21.24
CA ALA A 260 -42.19 -7.66 22.14
C ALA A 260 -41.86 -7.36 23.61
#